data_AF-A0A0F9E4S9-F1
#
_entry.id   AF-A0A0F9E4S9-F1
#
_cell.length_a   1.000
_cell.length_b   1.000
_cell.length_c   1.000
_cell.angle_alpha   90.00
_cell.angle_beta   90.00
_cell.angle_gamma   90.00
#
_symmetry.space_group_name_H-M   'P 1'
#
loop_
_entity.id
_entity.type
_entity.pdbx_description
1 polymer ?
#
loop_
_entity_poly.entity_id
_entity_poly.type
_entity_poly.pdbx_seq_one_letter_code
_entity_poly.pdbx_strand_id
1 'polypeptide(L)'
;MNPEIFSNLGPKYKTPRPIQSAILSNLERDQPRIAMVEAPVGIGKSAVAVAYGDILTPSDVETVDQSVILAATISLQEQYRDDFKGMRLVKGRGNFPCTLNGLTAADGWCQSHPKERCDSPYYAQREIAAVSRRVVANYALYLNEMAYTKGFLGRPASEHRPLLLVCDEAHQLLNKLTDFETVHLSAKAADKLGLAYPSNGWSSIEEAAAWAEEVRVEVRERKSDAITVGAKTAKDWITMDRNVRAWRSLARSADYLPLETGQEIKAAPLWPTRTA
;
A
#
# COMPACT_ATOMS: atom_id res chain seq x y z
N MET A 1 7.93 -14.06 29.56
CA MET A 1 6.92 -14.38 28.53
C MET A 1 5.73 -15.11 29.14
N ASN A 2 4.54 -14.52 29.01
CA ASN A 2 3.28 -15.17 29.39
C ASN A 2 2.93 -16.26 28.35
N PRO A 3 2.87 -17.56 28.70
CA PRO A 3 2.50 -18.64 27.78
C PRO A 3 1.11 -18.47 27.14
N GLU A 4 0.23 -17.71 27.79
CA GLU A 4 -1.14 -17.45 27.33
C GLU A 4 -1.23 -16.56 26.08
N ILE A 5 -0.15 -15.87 25.71
CA ILE A 5 -0.16 -15.04 24.49
C ILE A 5 -0.41 -15.91 23.25
N PHE A 6 0.22 -17.09 23.19
CA PHE A 6 0.09 -18.01 22.07
C PHE A 6 -1.30 -18.65 22.01
N SER A 7 -1.87 -19.04 23.15
CA SER A 7 -3.23 -19.61 23.19
C SER A 7 -4.30 -18.65 22.66
N ASN A 8 -4.05 -17.34 22.72
CA ASN A 8 -4.93 -16.29 22.21
C ASN A 8 -4.74 -15.95 20.72
N LEU A 9 -3.71 -16.51 20.07
CA LEU A 9 -3.45 -16.27 18.64
C LEU A 9 -4.48 -16.97 17.75
N GLY A 10 -4.79 -18.23 18.02
CA GLY A 10 -5.66 -19.03 17.17
C GLY A 10 -5.44 -20.54 17.37
N PRO A 11 -6.26 -21.39 16.75
CA PRO A 11 -6.26 -22.83 17.01
C PRO A 11 -4.94 -23.52 16.64
N LYS A 12 -4.19 -22.94 15.69
CA LYS A 12 -2.90 -23.46 15.20
C LYS A 12 -1.72 -23.20 16.15
N TYR A 13 -1.82 -22.23 17.06
CA TYR A 13 -0.66 -21.69 17.78
C TYR A 13 -0.80 -21.74 19.30
N LYS A 14 -1.26 -22.85 19.86
CA LYS A 14 -1.53 -22.95 21.31
C LYS A 14 -0.29 -22.82 22.22
N THR A 15 0.88 -23.27 21.75
CA THR A 15 2.12 -23.29 22.54
C THR A 15 3.29 -22.80 21.70
N PRO A 16 4.13 -21.89 22.21
CA PRO A 16 5.29 -21.42 21.47
C PRO A 16 6.36 -22.52 21.38
N ARG A 17 7.01 -22.60 20.22
CA ARG A 17 8.24 -23.39 20.04
C ARG A 17 9.42 -22.70 20.75
N PRO A 18 10.46 -23.42 21.18
CA PRO A 18 11.60 -22.83 21.89
C PRO A 18 12.24 -21.65 21.15
N ILE A 19 12.38 -21.75 19.82
CA ILE A 19 12.93 -20.66 19.01
C ILE A 19 12.03 -19.42 18.96
N GLN A 20 10.71 -19.60 18.94
CA GLN A 20 9.75 -18.48 19.00
C GLN A 20 9.84 -17.79 20.35
N SER A 21 9.97 -18.58 21.43
CA SER A 21 10.16 -18.06 22.78
C SER A 21 11.47 -17.27 22.93
N ALA A 22 12.56 -17.76 22.35
CA ALA A 22 13.84 -17.07 22.36
C ALA A 22 13.77 -15.72 21.62
N ILE A 23 13.18 -15.70 20.43
CA ILE A 23 13.04 -14.47 19.63
C ILE A 23 12.20 -13.43 20.38
N LEU A 24 11.02 -13.81 20.86
CA LEU A 24 10.14 -12.88 21.58
C LEU A 24 10.76 -12.37 22.88
N SER A 25 11.49 -13.22 23.62
CA SER A 25 12.18 -12.77 24.84
C SER A 25 13.27 -11.74 24.54
N ASN A 26 13.97 -11.88 23.41
CA ASN A 26 14.95 -10.89 22.97
C ASN A 26 14.26 -9.57 22.55
N LEU A 27 13.19 -9.65 21.77
CA LEU A 27 12.42 -8.46 21.35
C LEU A 27 11.82 -7.71 22.55
N GLU A 28 11.24 -8.43 23.51
CA GLU A 28 10.64 -7.87 24.73
C GLU A 28 11.69 -7.22 25.64
N ARG A 29 12.87 -7.83 25.77
CA ARG A 29 13.98 -7.30 26.58
C ARG A 29 14.61 -6.06 25.95
N ASP A 30 14.91 -6.13 24.65
CA ASP A 30 15.74 -5.13 23.99
C ASP A 30 14.91 -3.95 23.43
N GLN A 31 13.59 -4.16 23.22
CA GLN A 31 12.63 -3.20 22.66
C GLN A 31 13.20 -2.32 21.54
N PRO A 32 13.81 -2.91 20.50
CA PRO A 32 14.48 -2.14 19.47
C PRO A 32 13.46 -1.33 18.66
N ARG A 33 13.82 -0.12 18.26
CA ARG A 33 13.01 0.70 17.33
C ARG A 33 12.82 0.01 15.97
N ILE A 34 13.82 -0.73 15.51
CA ILE A 34 13.81 -1.53 14.30
C ILE A 34 14.49 -2.86 14.62
N ALA A 35 13.81 -3.97 14.36
CA ALA A 35 14.35 -5.31 14.51
C ALA A 35 14.32 -6.04 13.18
N MET A 36 15.41 -6.72 12.84
CA MET A 36 15.47 -7.65 11.72
C MET A 36 15.54 -9.06 12.28
N VAL A 37 14.51 -9.87 12.00
CA VAL A 37 14.41 -11.25 12.50
C VAL A 37 14.59 -12.20 11.32
N GLU A 38 15.76 -12.82 11.26
CA GLU A 38 16.04 -13.92 10.33
C GLU A 38 15.82 -15.25 11.04
N ALA A 39 14.94 -16.08 10.50
CA ALA A 39 14.70 -17.41 11.04
C ALA A 39 14.22 -18.39 9.94
N PRO A 40 14.48 -19.70 10.11
CA PRO A 40 14.11 -20.71 9.12
C PRO A 40 12.64 -20.69 8.73
N VAL A 41 12.31 -21.20 7.55
CA VAL A 41 10.92 -21.43 7.16
C VAL A 41 10.27 -22.46 8.09
N GLY A 42 8.94 -22.39 8.23
CA GLY A 42 8.18 -23.36 9.01
C GLY A 42 8.25 -23.20 10.54
N ILE A 43 9.07 -22.30 11.09
CA ILE A 43 9.11 -22.04 12.55
C ILE A 43 7.85 -21.31 13.08
N GLY A 44 7.03 -20.75 12.19
CA GLY A 44 5.90 -19.89 12.55
C GLY A 44 6.32 -18.45 12.84
N LYS A 45 7.07 -17.81 11.93
CA LYS A 45 7.46 -16.38 12.03
C LYS A 45 6.26 -15.45 12.16
N SER A 46 5.19 -15.73 11.42
CA SER A 46 3.91 -15.02 11.50
C SER A 46 3.33 -15.02 12.93
N ALA A 47 3.44 -16.13 13.65
CA ALA A 47 2.96 -16.21 15.03
C ALA A 47 3.81 -15.38 15.99
N VAL A 48 5.13 -15.30 15.77
CA VAL A 48 6.02 -14.38 16.51
C VAL A 48 5.61 -12.93 16.28
N ALA A 49 5.36 -12.54 15.02
CA ALA A 49 4.93 -11.20 14.67
C ALA A 49 3.61 -10.79 15.36
N VAL A 50 2.59 -11.66 15.32
CA VAL A 50 1.29 -11.38 15.95
C VAL A 50 1.42 -11.38 17.48
N ALA A 51 2.12 -12.36 18.06
CA ALA A 51 2.35 -12.44 19.51
C ALA A 51 3.08 -11.21 20.04
N TYR A 52 4.08 -10.71 19.31
CA TYR A 52 4.81 -9.52 19.72
C TYR A 52 3.91 -8.27 19.70
N GLY A 53 3.05 -8.14 18.68
CA GLY A 53 2.04 -7.08 18.65
C GLY A 53 1.10 -7.11 19.86
N ASP A 54 0.67 -8.31 20.27
CA ASP A 54 -0.16 -8.47 21.48
C ASP A 54 0.59 -8.15 22.78
N ILE A 55 1.87 -8.51 22.88
CA ILE A 55 2.72 -8.18 24.03
C ILE A 55 2.85 -6.66 24.18
N LEU A 56 3.02 -5.95 23.07
CA LEU A 56 3.19 -4.51 23.08
C LEU A 56 1.89 -3.76 23.40
N THR A 57 0.72 -4.36 23.13
CA THR A 57 -0.58 -3.70 23.27
C THR A 57 -1.12 -3.89 24.70
N PRO A 58 -1.13 -2.85 25.56
CA PRO A 58 -1.65 -3.00 26.91
C PRO A 58 -3.17 -3.18 26.87
N SER A 59 -3.70 -4.02 27.77
CA SER A 59 -5.13 -4.35 27.83
C SER A 59 -6.03 -3.17 28.20
N ASP A 60 -5.46 -2.14 28.83
CA ASP A 60 -6.20 -1.12 29.60
C ASP A 60 -6.23 0.27 28.94
N VAL A 61 -5.83 0.38 27.67
CA VAL A 61 -5.81 1.67 26.95
C VAL A 61 -7.11 1.86 26.17
N GLU A 62 -7.76 3.02 26.33
CA GLU A 62 -8.96 3.41 25.56
C GLU A 62 -8.68 3.53 24.05
N THR A 63 -7.45 3.87 23.68
CA THR A 63 -7.02 3.95 22.28
C THR A 63 -6.61 2.58 21.76
N VAL A 64 -7.23 2.15 20.65
CA VAL A 64 -6.80 0.94 19.94
C VAL A 64 -5.47 1.21 19.25
N ASP A 65 -4.38 0.74 19.87
CA ASP A 65 -3.08 0.65 19.26
C ASP A 65 -3.04 -0.53 18.29
N GLN A 66 -2.70 -0.24 17.03
CA GLN A 66 -2.79 -1.22 15.95
C GLN A 66 -1.42 -1.84 15.67
N SER A 67 -1.39 -3.16 15.60
CA SER A 67 -0.31 -3.91 14.95
C SER A 67 -0.70 -4.17 13.48
N VAL A 68 0.12 -3.67 12.57
CA VAL A 68 -0.09 -3.76 11.12
C VAL A 68 0.93 -4.71 10.52
N ILE A 69 0.46 -5.73 9.83
CA ILE A 69 1.28 -6.71 9.10
C ILE A 69 1.18 -6.43 7.60
N LEU A 70 2.33 -6.22 6.97
CA LEU A 70 2.46 -6.06 5.53
C LEU A 70 2.87 -7.39 4.91
N ALA A 71 1.94 -7.99 4.17
CA ALA A 71 2.18 -9.21 3.42
C ALA A 71 2.46 -8.92 1.95
N ALA A 72 3.37 -9.69 1.35
CA ALA A 72 3.76 -9.54 -0.04
C ALA A 72 2.65 -9.92 -1.05
N THR A 73 1.75 -10.82 -0.68
CA THR A 73 0.71 -11.39 -1.56
C THR A 73 -0.66 -11.38 -0.89
N ILE A 74 -1.74 -11.45 -1.68
CA ILE A 74 -3.10 -11.57 -1.15
C ILE A 74 -3.30 -12.91 -0.44
N SER A 75 -2.75 -14.00 -0.97
CA SER A 75 -2.86 -15.33 -0.34
C SER A 75 -2.24 -15.36 1.06
N LEU A 76 -1.12 -14.67 1.28
CA LEU A 76 -0.54 -14.53 2.62
C LEU A 76 -1.45 -13.70 3.55
N GLN A 77 -2.07 -12.62 3.06
CA GLN A 77 -3.04 -11.87 3.88
C GLN A 77 -4.22 -12.73 4.32
N GLU A 78 -4.72 -13.56 3.42
CA GLU A 78 -5.82 -14.49 3.70
C GLU A 78 -5.40 -15.55 4.71
N GLN A 79 -4.17 -16.08 4.60
CA GLN A 79 -3.59 -16.95 5.61
C GLN A 79 -3.55 -16.28 6.99
N TYR A 80 -3.13 -15.02 7.10
CA TYR A 80 -3.15 -14.30 8.39
C TYR A 80 -4.56 -14.16 8.96
N ARG A 81 -5.54 -13.80 8.12
CA ARG A 81 -6.95 -13.68 8.53
C ARG A 81 -7.49 -15.01 9.09
N ASP A 82 -7.15 -16.11 8.43
CA ASP A 82 -7.70 -17.44 8.75
C ASP A 82 -6.98 -18.09 9.93
N ASP A 83 -5.68 -17.82 10.10
CA ASP A 83 -4.84 -18.45 11.13
C ASP A 83 -4.87 -17.71 12.47
N PHE A 84 -5.15 -16.40 12.47
CA PHE A 84 -5.10 -15.54 13.66
C PHE A 84 -6.46 -14.94 14.00
N LYS A 85 -6.93 -15.21 15.22
CA LYS A 85 -8.19 -14.68 15.78
C LYS A 85 -8.15 -13.14 15.76
N GLY A 86 -9.25 -12.51 15.35
CA GLY A 86 -9.38 -11.06 15.37
C GLY A 86 -8.51 -10.30 14.36
N MET A 87 -7.77 -11.01 13.49
CA MET A 87 -7.03 -10.39 12.39
C MET A 87 -8.00 -9.83 11.34
N ARG A 88 -7.86 -8.55 11.00
CA ARG A 88 -8.62 -7.92 9.92
C ARG A 88 -7.78 -7.77 8.68
N LEU A 89 -8.23 -8.42 7.61
CA LEU A 89 -7.68 -8.25 6.29
C LEU A 89 -8.21 -6.95 5.67
N VAL A 90 -7.29 -6.15 5.12
CA VAL A 90 -7.60 -4.89 4.46
C VAL A 90 -7.16 -4.95 3.01
N LYS A 91 -8.16 -4.90 2.11
CA LYS A 91 -7.97 -4.75 0.67
C LYS A 91 -8.26 -3.31 0.23
N GLY A 92 -7.57 -2.86 -0.83
CA GLY A 92 -7.79 -1.55 -1.44
C GLY A 92 -9.09 -1.48 -2.24
N ARG A 93 -9.54 -0.26 -2.57
CA ARG A 93 -10.82 0.04 -3.26
C ARG A 93 -11.10 -0.79 -4.52
N GLY A 94 -10.05 -1.15 -5.27
CA GLY A 94 -10.18 -1.92 -6.51
C GLY A 94 -10.70 -3.35 -6.30
N ASN A 95 -10.73 -3.84 -5.06
CA ASN A 95 -11.25 -5.16 -4.71
C ASN A 95 -12.75 -5.14 -4.34
N PHE A 96 -13.40 -3.98 -4.42
CA PHE A 96 -14.78 -3.80 -4.00
C PHE A 96 -15.60 -3.16 -5.13
N PRO A 97 -16.86 -3.56 -5.32
CA PRO A 97 -17.74 -2.92 -6.29
C PRO A 97 -18.18 -1.53 -5.80
N CYS A 98 -18.43 -0.63 -6.75
CA CYS A 98 -19.16 0.61 -6.55
C CYS A 98 -20.63 0.35 -6.86
N THR A 99 -21.51 0.62 -5.90
CA THR A 99 -22.96 0.34 -6.01
C THR A 99 -23.70 1.32 -6.92
N LEU A 100 -23.08 2.44 -7.32
CA LEU A 100 -23.74 3.49 -8.10
C LEU A 100 -23.53 3.39 -9.61
N ASN A 101 -22.47 2.73 -10.08
CA ASN A 101 -22.13 2.73 -11.51
C ASN A 101 -21.50 1.43 -12.03
N GLY A 102 -21.50 0.35 -11.23
CA GLY A 102 -21.01 -0.98 -11.64
C GLY A 102 -19.50 -1.09 -11.85
N LEU A 103 -18.73 -0.02 -11.59
CA LEU A 103 -17.26 -0.05 -11.56
C LEU A 103 -16.75 -0.55 -10.20
N THR A 104 -15.43 -0.56 -9.99
CA THR A 104 -14.87 -0.77 -8.65
C THR A 104 -14.99 0.50 -7.82
N ALA A 105 -14.90 0.42 -6.49
CA ALA A 105 -14.82 1.60 -5.64
C ALA A 105 -13.56 2.47 -5.93
N ALA A 106 -12.54 1.91 -6.62
CA ALA A 106 -11.36 2.66 -7.03
C ALA A 106 -11.64 3.54 -8.25
N ASP A 107 -12.58 3.14 -9.10
CA ASP A 107 -12.89 3.78 -10.38
C ASP A 107 -14.32 4.35 -10.41
N GLY A 108 -15.05 4.23 -9.29
CA GLY A 108 -16.46 4.54 -9.17
C GLY A 108 -16.78 6.01 -8.89
N TRP A 109 -18.07 6.29 -8.74
CA TRP A 109 -18.66 7.62 -8.54
C TRP A 109 -17.91 8.52 -7.53
N CYS A 110 -17.50 7.97 -6.39
CA CYS A 110 -16.83 8.71 -5.31
C CYS A 110 -15.48 9.33 -5.70
N GLN A 111 -14.88 8.96 -6.84
CA GLN A 111 -13.62 9.55 -7.29
C GLN A 111 -13.81 10.94 -7.91
N SER A 112 -14.94 11.18 -8.57
CA SER A 112 -15.28 12.50 -9.13
C SER A 112 -16.17 13.34 -8.22
N HIS A 113 -16.91 12.70 -7.33
CA HIS A 113 -17.76 13.37 -6.35
C HIS A 113 -17.22 13.07 -4.94
N PRO A 114 -16.10 13.67 -4.52
CA PRO A 114 -15.42 13.34 -3.26
C PRO A 114 -16.26 13.67 -2.01
N LYS A 115 -17.30 14.49 -2.16
CA LYS A 115 -18.27 14.80 -1.10
C LYS A 115 -19.36 13.74 -0.94
N GLU A 116 -19.46 12.81 -1.89
CA GLU A 116 -20.45 11.75 -1.91
C GLU A 116 -19.78 10.40 -1.66
N ARG A 117 -20.49 9.53 -0.93
CA ARG A 117 -20.03 8.15 -0.66
C ARG A 117 -21.06 7.17 -1.19
N CYS A 118 -20.61 6.21 -1.99
CA CYS A 118 -21.40 5.04 -2.35
C CYS A 118 -21.40 4.03 -1.20
N ASP A 119 -22.44 3.20 -1.16
CA ASP A 119 -22.58 2.11 -0.18
C ASP A 119 -21.72 0.89 -0.56
N SER A 120 -20.41 1.10 -0.73
CA SER A 120 -19.47 0.03 -1.07
C SER A 120 -19.00 -0.70 0.19
N PRO A 121 -18.92 -2.05 0.19
CA PRO A 121 -18.40 -2.83 1.32
C PRO A 121 -16.95 -2.45 1.72
N TYR A 122 -16.22 -1.77 0.83
CA TYR A 122 -14.93 -1.17 1.13
C TYR A 122 -14.98 -0.26 2.37
N TYR A 123 -16.01 0.57 2.51
CA TYR A 123 -16.09 1.54 3.61
C TYR A 123 -16.36 0.83 4.94
N ALA A 124 -17.25 -0.18 4.94
CA ALA A 124 -17.48 -1.03 6.11
C ALA A 124 -16.20 -1.77 6.56
N GLN A 125 -15.43 -2.33 5.61
CA GLN A 125 -14.12 -2.94 5.92
C GLN A 125 -13.19 -1.93 6.60
N ARG A 126 -13.14 -0.68 6.10
CA ARG A 126 -12.26 0.35 6.66
C ARG A 126 -12.65 0.76 8.07
N GLU A 127 -13.94 0.94 8.34
CA GLU A 127 -14.42 1.30 9.68
C GLU A 127 -14.09 0.20 10.69
N ILE A 128 -14.33 -1.06 10.34
CA ILE A 128 -13.98 -2.20 11.20
C ILE A 128 -12.46 -2.29 11.40
N ALA A 129 -11.68 -2.17 10.31
CA ALA A 129 -10.23 -2.26 10.37
C ALA A 129 -9.63 -1.10 11.18
N ALA A 130 -10.19 0.10 11.08
CA ALA A 130 -9.72 1.27 11.81
C ALA A 130 -9.80 1.09 13.32
N VAL A 131 -10.73 0.29 13.85
CA VAL A 131 -10.88 0.02 15.29
C VAL A 131 -10.35 -1.35 15.70
N SER A 132 -9.65 -2.06 14.81
CA SER A 132 -9.15 -3.41 15.09
C SER A 132 -7.68 -3.40 15.53
N ARG A 133 -7.36 -4.19 16.56
CA ARG A 133 -5.98 -4.29 17.09
C ARG A 133 -5.01 -4.93 16.09
N ARG A 134 -5.47 -5.93 15.34
CA ARG A 134 -4.66 -6.72 14.40
C ARG A 134 -5.13 -6.45 12.97
N VAL A 135 -4.26 -5.89 12.15
CA VAL A 135 -4.55 -5.61 10.74
C VAL A 135 -3.50 -6.25 9.85
N VAL A 136 -3.93 -6.85 8.75
CA VAL A 136 -3.06 -7.33 7.68
C VAL A 136 -3.44 -6.64 6.36
N ALA A 137 -2.44 -6.13 5.66
CA ALA A 137 -2.58 -5.43 4.38
C ALA A 137 -1.43 -5.83 3.45
N ASN A 138 -1.47 -5.43 2.17
CA ASN A 138 -0.27 -5.47 1.34
C ASN A 138 0.55 -4.18 1.47
N TYR A 139 1.84 -4.30 1.10
CA TYR A 139 2.76 -3.17 1.00
C TYR A 139 2.19 -2.01 0.17
N ALA A 140 1.64 -2.31 -1.01
CA ALA A 140 1.14 -1.28 -1.92
C ALA A 140 0.05 -0.42 -1.27
N LEU A 141 -0.95 -1.03 -0.61
CA LEU A 141 -2.01 -0.31 0.07
C LEU A 141 -1.47 0.57 1.19
N TYR A 142 -0.62 0.00 2.05
CA TYR A 142 -0.06 0.73 3.19
C TYR A 142 0.77 1.92 2.72
N LEU A 143 1.68 1.73 1.77
CA LEU A 143 2.52 2.81 1.22
C LEU A 143 1.67 3.90 0.56
N ASN A 144 0.66 3.54 -0.24
CA ASN A 144 -0.24 4.51 -0.86
C ASN A 144 -1.03 5.33 0.17
N GLU A 145 -1.57 4.70 1.22
CA GLU A 145 -2.30 5.43 2.26
C GLU A 145 -1.36 6.37 3.03
N MET A 146 -0.17 5.89 3.41
CA MET A 146 0.81 6.73 4.12
C MET A 146 1.27 7.93 3.30
N ALA A 147 1.58 7.73 2.01
CA ALA A 147 2.09 8.79 1.14
C ALA A 147 1.01 9.82 0.76
N TYR A 148 -0.20 9.37 0.38
CA TYR A 148 -1.20 10.24 -0.24
C TYR A 148 -2.34 10.65 0.70
N THR A 149 -2.64 9.84 1.71
CA THR A 149 -3.68 10.16 2.69
C THR A 149 -3.13 10.66 4.03
N LYS A 150 -1.80 10.73 4.15
CA LYS A 150 -1.08 11.16 5.37
C LYS A 150 -1.56 10.42 6.61
N GLY A 151 -1.84 9.13 6.47
CA GLY A 151 -2.48 8.31 7.49
C GLY A 151 -2.79 6.91 6.98
N PHE A 152 -3.24 6.03 7.86
CA PHE A 152 -3.66 4.67 7.52
C PHE A 152 -5.07 4.43 8.07
N LEU A 153 -5.95 3.85 7.25
CA LEU A 153 -7.35 3.57 7.58
C LEU A 153 -8.16 4.79 8.07
N GLY A 154 -7.78 5.99 7.61
CA GLY A 154 -8.44 7.25 7.99
C GLY A 154 -7.96 7.84 9.31
N ARG A 155 -6.95 7.23 9.96
CA ARG A 155 -6.26 7.79 11.11
C ARG A 155 -5.05 8.62 10.63
N PRO A 156 -4.94 9.92 10.97
CA PRO A 156 -3.80 10.74 10.56
C PRO A 156 -2.48 10.19 11.11
N ALA A 157 -1.41 10.20 10.31
CA ALA A 157 -0.09 9.72 10.71
C ALA A 157 0.55 10.57 11.84
N SER A 158 0.09 11.81 12.02
CA SER A 158 0.46 12.68 13.14
C SER A 158 -0.17 12.25 14.46
N GLU A 159 -1.30 11.57 14.42
CA GLU A 159 -2.10 11.16 15.59
C GLU A 159 -1.94 9.68 15.88
N HIS A 160 -1.81 8.86 14.82
CA HIS A 160 -1.77 7.40 14.92
C HIS A 160 -0.72 6.82 13.98
N ARG A 161 0.41 6.40 14.56
CA ARG A 161 1.30 5.42 13.92
C ARG A 161 0.91 4.03 14.44
N PRO A 162 1.07 2.97 13.64
CA PRO A 162 0.91 1.63 14.19
C PRO A 162 1.92 1.44 15.31
N LEU A 163 1.48 0.80 16.39
CA LEU A 163 2.33 0.42 17.51
C LEU A 163 3.45 -0.51 17.05
N LEU A 164 3.11 -1.42 16.13
CA LEU A 164 4.04 -2.31 15.48
C LEU A 164 3.72 -2.39 13.99
N LEU A 165 4.73 -2.14 13.15
CA LEU A 165 4.67 -2.44 11.72
C LEU A 165 5.55 -3.65 11.43
N VAL A 166 4.94 -4.74 10.95
CA VAL A 166 5.64 -5.96 10.57
C VAL A 166 5.73 -6.03 9.05
N CYS A 167 6.95 -6.02 8.53
CA CYS A 167 7.22 -6.29 7.12
C CYS A 167 7.45 -7.80 6.94
N ASP A 168 6.41 -8.54 6.56
CA ASP A 168 6.56 -9.98 6.30
C ASP A 168 7.19 -10.20 4.91
N GLU A 169 7.99 -11.27 4.79
CA GLU A 169 8.86 -11.50 3.63
C GLU A 169 9.72 -10.26 3.29
N ALA A 170 10.34 -9.67 4.31
CA ALA A 170 11.12 -8.42 4.23
C ALA A 170 12.27 -8.45 3.21
N HIS A 171 12.70 -9.62 2.75
CA HIS A 171 13.65 -9.74 1.64
C HIS A 171 13.10 -9.08 0.34
N GLN A 172 11.78 -8.90 0.22
CA GLN A 172 11.14 -8.17 -0.90
C GLN A 172 10.99 -6.67 -0.64
N LEU A 173 11.28 -6.16 0.56
CA LEU A 173 10.96 -4.80 0.97
C LEU A 173 11.53 -3.74 0.03
N LEU A 174 12.82 -3.86 -0.33
CA LEU A 174 13.47 -2.92 -1.23
C LEU A 174 12.79 -2.91 -2.60
N ASN A 175 12.46 -4.08 -3.15
CA ASN A 175 11.74 -4.17 -4.43
C ASN A 175 10.36 -3.51 -4.32
N LYS A 176 9.62 -3.73 -3.22
CA LYS A 176 8.30 -3.09 -3.01
C LYS A 176 8.39 -1.57 -2.90
N LEU A 177 9.43 -1.05 -2.27
CA LEU A 177 9.67 0.39 -2.18
C LEU A 177 10.07 0.99 -3.54
N THR A 178 10.98 0.33 -4.25
CA THR A 178 11.36 0.72 -5.61
C THR A 178 10.16 0.72 -6.54
N ASP A 179 9.36 -0.34 -6.55
CA ASP A 179 8.14 -0.46 -7.37
C ASP A 179 7.13 0.65 -7.03
N PHE A 180 7.00 1.02 -5.76
CA PHE A 180 6.07 2.05 -5.30
C PHE A 180 6.45 3.44 -5.80
N GLU A 181 7.74 3.79 -5.75
CA GLU A 181 8.27 5.07 -6.21
C GLU A 181 8.53 5.10 -7.73
N THR A 182 8.57 3.93 -8.39
CA THR A 182 8.81 3.86 -9.84
C THR A 182 7.67 4.52 -10.61
N VAL A 183 8.03 5.46 -11.47
CA VAL A 183 7.10 6.13 -12.38
C VAL A 183 7.17 5.52 -13.77
N HIS A 184 6.04 5.49 -14.47
CA HIS A 184 5.92 4.84 -15.77
C HIS A 184 5.05 5.64 -16.74
N LEU A 185 5.46 5.73 -17.99
CA LEU A 185 4.67 6.20 -19.12
C LEU A 185 4.74 5.20 -20.28
N SER A 186 3.63 5.12 -21.02
CA SER A 186 3.46 4.19 -22.13
C SER A 186 2.83 4.92 -23.32
N ALA A 187 3.50 4.87 -24.46
CA ALA A 187 3.02 5.37 -25.73
C ALA A 187 1.70 4.71 -26.12
N LYS A 188 1.58 3.40 -25.91
CA LYS A 188 0.34 2.64 -26.15
C LYS A 188 -0.83 3.14 -25.29
N ALA A 189 -0.57 3.55 -24.05
CA ALA A 189 -1.60 4.12 -23.19
C ALA A 189 -2.00 5.53 -23.65
N ALA A 190 -1.03 6.34 -24.12
CA ALA A 190 -1.30 7.65 -24.70
C ALA A 190 -2.12 7.54 -26.00
N ASP A 191 -1.73 6.63 -26.90
CA ASP A 191 -2.44 6.33 -28.16
C ASP A 191 -3.88 5.88 -27.91
N LYS A 192 -4.09 4.94 -26.98
CA LYS A 192 -5.42 4.47 -26.55
C LYS A 192 -6.33 5.63 -26.10
N LEU A 193 -5.73 6.66 -25.49
CA LEU A 193 -6.43 7.85 -24.99
C LEU A 193 -6.50 8.99 -26.01
N GLY A 194 -5.92 8.80 -27.21
CA GLY A 194 -5.87 9.81 -28.26
C GLY A 194 -5.03 11.03 -27.88
N LEU A 195 -3.99 10.84 -27.07
CA LEU A 195 -3.03 11.88 -26.71
C LEU A 195 -1.89 11.87 -27.73
N ALA A 196 -1.43 13.05 -28.14
CA ALA A 196 -0.22 13.17 -28.94
C ALA A 196 1.00 12.82 -28.06
N TYR A 197 1.95 12.05 -28.61
CA TYR A 197 3.21 11.69 -27.95
C TYR A 197 4.32 11.58 -29.01
N PRO A 198 5.61 11.63 -28.60
CA PRO A 198 6.72 11.54 -29.55
C PRO A 198 6.69 10.20 -30.30
N SER A 199 6.89 10.21 -31.62
CA SER A 199 6.73 9.01 -32.46
C SER A 199 7.63 7.84 -32.04
N ASN A 200 8.84 8.15 -31.55
CA ASN A 200 9.81 7.16 -31.07
C ASN A 200 9.69 6.90 -29.55
N GLY A 201 8.69 7.49 -28.88
CA GLY A 201 8.56 7.49 -27.44
C GLY A 201 9.54 8.45 -26.76
N TRP A 202 9.84 8.24 -25.48
CA TRP A 202 10.66 9.15 -24.68
C TRP A 202 12.08 8.63 -24.51
N SER A 203 13.06 9.45 -24.86
CA SER A 203 14.49 9.11 -24.80
C SER A 203 15.13 9.43 -23.45
N SER A 204 14.52 10.33 -22.66
CA SER A 204 15.05 10.73 -21.36
C SER A 204 13.96 11.12 -20.36
N ILE A 205 14.35 11.27 -19.09
CA ILE A 205 13.45 11.72 -18.01
C ILE A 205 12.95 13.15 -18.30
N GLU A 206 13.84 14.01 -18.79
CA GLU A 206 13.54 15.41 -19.13
C GLU A 206 12.51 15.50 -20.25
N GLU A 207 12.65 14.68 -21.30
CA GLU A 207 11.69 14.62 -22.40
C GLU A 207 10.32 14.13 -21.93
N ALA A 208 10.28 13.05 -21.13
CA ALA A 208 9.04 12.53 -20.56
C ALA A 208 8.36 13.52 -19.62
N ALA A 209 9.13 14.25 -18.80
CA ALA A 209 8.59 15.24 -17.90
C ALA A 209 8.09 16.50 -18.64
N ALA A 210 8.76 16.92 -19.72
CA ALA A 210 8.31 17.99 -20.60
C ALA A 210 6.98 17.63 -21.28
N TRP A 211 6.89 16.43 -21.85
CA TRP A 211 5.64 15.92 -22.42
C TRP A 211 4.50 15.87 -21.39
N ALA A 212 4.79 15.37 -20.18
CA ALA A 212 3.81 15.32 -19.09
C ALA A 212 3.31 16.73 -18.71
N GLU A 213 4.17 17.74 -18.74
CA GLU A 213 3.79 19.13 -18.48
C GLU A 213 2.86 19.70 -19.56
N GLU A 214 3.09 19.37 -20.83
CA GLU A 214 2.25 19.80 -21.97
C GLU A 214 0.84 19.21 -21.89
N VAL A 215 0.70 17.90 -21.67
CA VAL A 215 -0.60 17.20 -21.76
C VAL A 215 -1.44 17.30 -20.48
N ARG A 216 -0.91 17.87 -19.39
CA ARG A 216 -1.55 17.83 -18.05
C ARG A 216 -2.96 18.40 -17.99
N VAL A 217 -3.25 19.44 -18.77
CA VAL A 217 -4.54 20.15 -18.73
C VAL A 217 -5.59 19.29 -19.42
N GLU A 218 -5.29 18.85 -20.64
CA GLU A 218 -6.14 17.95 -21.43
C GLU A 218 -6.45 16.66 -20.68
N VAL A 219 -5.42 16.01 -20.11
CA VAL A 219 -5.58 14.77 -19.32
C VAL A 219 -6.51 14.99 -18.13
N ARG A 220 -6.38 16.12 -17.43
CA ARG A 220 -7.20 16.43 -16.25
C ARG A 220 -8.67 16.66 -16.62
N GLU A 221 -8.93 17.40 -17.69
CA GLU A 221 -10.28 17.70 -18.18
C GLU A 221 -10.98 16.44 -18.68
N ARG A 222 -10.33 15.69 -19.59
CA ARG A 222 -10.90 14.44 -20.15
C ARG A 222 -11.14 13.38 -19.09
N LYS A 223 -10.30 13.31 -18.05
CA LYS A 223 -10.54 12.45 -16.88
C LYS A 223 -11.84 12.83 -16.16
N SER A 224 -12.04 14.13 -15.89
CA SER A 224 -13.25 14.61 -15.21
C SER A 224 -14.50 14.24 -15.99
N ASP A 225 -14.49 14.46 -17.30
CA ASP A 225 -15.60 14.14 -18.19
C ASP A 225 -15.88 12.64 -18.22
N ALA A 226 -14.84 11.82 -18.43
CA ALA A 226 -14.97 10.36 -18.53
C ALA A 226 -15.58 9.73 -17.29
N ILE A 227 -15.21 10.19 -16.09
CA ILE A 227 -15.79 9.68 -14.85
C ILE A 227 -17.25 10.15 -14.70
N THR A 228 -17.54 11.41 -15.05
CA THR A 228 -18.90 11.99 -14.93
C THR A 228 -19.91 11.23 -15.78
N VAL A 229 -19.53 10.84 -17.01
CA VAL A 229 -20.41 10.07 -17.91
C VAL A 229 -20.32 8.55 -17.71
N GLY A 230 -19.49 8.06 -16.79
CA GLY A 230 -19.28 6.63 -16.57
C GLY A 230 -18.64 5.90 -17.76
N ALA A 231 -17.75 6.57 -18.51
CA ALA A 231 -17.10 6.00 -19.68
C ALA A 231 -16.21 4.80 -19.32
N LYS A 232 -16.13 3.82 -20.22
CA LYS A 232 -15.24 2.65 -20.06
C LYS A 232 -13.75 3.03 -19.93
N THR A 233 -13.37 4.19 -20.46
CA THR A 233 -12.00 4.73 -20.42
C THR A 233 -11.68 5.53 -19.16
N ALA A 234 -12.64 5.74 -18.24
CA ALA A 234 -12.44 6.52 -17.03
C ALA A 234 -11.20 6.04 -16.22
N LYS A 235 -11.02 4.72 -16.11
CA LYS A 235 -9.87 4.10 -15.43
C LYS A 235 -8.53 4.41 -16.11
N ASP A 236 -8.51 4.41 -17.44
CA ASP A 236 -7.31 4.73 -18.21
C ASP A 236 -6.91 6.19 -18.00
N TRP A 237 -7.89 7.12 -18.01
CA TRP A 237 -7.65 8.54 -17.73
C TRP A 237 -7.19 8.82 -16.30
N ILE A 238 -7.75 8.13 -15.29
CA ILE A 238 -7.30 8.24 -13.89
C ILE A 238 -5.83 7.82 -13.78
N THR A 239 -5.47 6.70 -14.43
CA THR A 239 -4.11 6.18 -14.41
C THR A 239 -3.13 7.12 -15.10
N MET A 240 -3.53 7.67 -16.27
CA MET A 240 -2.72 8.62 -17.02
C MET A 240 -2.47 9.92 -16.24
N ASP A 241 -3.49 10.51 -15.61
CA ASP A 241 -3.35 11.72 -14.77
C ASP A 241 -2.37 11.50 -13.61
N ARG A 242 -2.40 10.32 -12.98
CA ARG A 242 -1.44 9.97 -11.93
C ARG A 242 -0.01 9.92 -12.48
N ASN A 243 0.20 9.26 -13.60
CA ASN A 243 1.52 9.11 -14.21
C ASN A 243 2.08 10.47 -14.67
N VAL A 244 1.26 11.29 -15.34
CA VAL A 244 1.62 12.65 -15.76
C VAL A 244 2.05 13.51 -14.57
N ARG A 245 1.31 13.48 -13.45
CA ARG A 245 1.69 14.22 -12.24
C ARG A 245 3.02 13.73 -11.66
N ALA A 246 3.25 12.42 -11.67
CA ALA A 246 4.47 11.83 -11.17
C ALA A 246 5.68 12.28 -12.00
N TRP A 247 5.64 12.11 -13.33
CA TRP A 247 6.72 12.56 -14.23
C TRP A 247 7.02 14.05 -14.16
N ARG A 248 6.00 14.90 -14.02
CA ARG A 248 6.21 16.34 -13.80
C ARG A 248 7.04 16.63 -12.54
N SER A 249 6.88 15.83 -11.50
CA SER A 249 7.67 15.99 -10.27
C SER A 249 9.13 15.55 -10.43
N LEU A 250 9.42 14.66 -11.40
CA LEU A 250 10.78 14.15 -11.65
C LEU A 250 11.70 15.13 -12.38
N ALA A 251 11.18 16.06 -13.18
CA ALA A 251 12.02 17.06 -13.89
C ALA A 251 12.96 17.86 -12.98
N ARG A 252 12.69 17.86 -11.67
CA ARG A 252 13.44 18.60 -10.65
C ARG A 252 14.30 17.69 -9.75
N SER A 253 14.29 16.37 -9.98
CA SER A 253 14.95 15.39 -9.10
C SER A 253 16.14 14.73 -9.79
N ALA A 254 17.31 14.88 -9.20
CA ALA A 254 18.52 14.14 -9.57
C ALA A 254 18.57 12.73 -8.95
N ASP A 255 17.52 12.33 -8.22
CA ASP A 255 17.47 11.09 -7.44
C ASP A 255 16.77 9.95 -8.20
N TYR A 256 16.60 10.05 -9.53
CA TYR A 256 15.94 9.02 -10.34
C TYR A 256 16.83 8.56 -11.50
N LEU A 257 16.76 7.26 -11.80
CA LEU A 257 17.44 6.65 -12.94
C LEU A 257 16.41 6.08 -13.94
N PRO A 258 16.61 6.27 -15.25
CA PRO A 258 15.81 5.59 -16.25
C PRO A 258 16.13 4.09 -16.23
N LEU A 259 15.09 3.25 -16.12
CA LEU A 259 15.18 1.79 -16.23
C LEU A 259 14.90 1.32 -17.66
N GLU A 260 14.01 2.01 -18.36
CA GLU A 260 13.60 1.73 -19.74
C GLU A 260 13.34 3.07 -20.45
N THR A 261 13.57 3.13 -21.76
CA THR A 261 13.29 4.29 -22.62
C THR A 261 12.71 3.83 -23.97
N GLY A 262 12.12 4.78 -24.70
CA GLY A 262 11.41 4.53 -25.96
C GLY A 262 9.89 4.52 -25.75
N GLN A 263 9.20 3.54 -26.35
CA GLN A 263 7.73 3.45 -26.31
C GLN A 263 7.18 3.22 -24.88
N GLU A 264 8.01 2.66 -24.00
CA GLU A 264 7.79 2.67 -22.57
C GLU A 264 8.98 3.39 -21.93
N ILE A 265 8.69 4.30 -21.01
CA ILE A 265 9.71 4.89 -20.15
C ILE A 265 9.36 4.58 -18.70
N LYS A 266 10.36 4.12 -17.95
CA LYS A 266 10.27 3.84 -16.51
C LYS A 266 11.44 4.52 -15.82
N ALA A 267 11.19 5.18 -14.71
CA ALA A 267 12.24 5.73 -13.87
C ALA A 267 12.00 5.33 -12.41
N ALA A 268 13.06 4.85 -11.76
CA ALA A 268 13.04 4.42 -10.37
C ALA A 268 13.97 5.29 -9.52
N PRO A 269 13.68 5.43 -8.21
CA PRO A 269 14.55 6.20 -7.34
C PRO A 269 15.92 5.53 -7.18
N LEU A 270 16.96 6.35 -7.03
CA LEU A 270 18.28 5.94 -6.57
C LEU A 270 18.25 5.82 -5.04
N TRP A 271 18.47 4.61 -4.52
CA TRP A 271 18.56 4.38 -3.09
C TRP A 271 20.01 4.54 -2.57
N PRO A 272 20.23 5.11 -1.38
CA PRO A 272 19.27 5.91 -0.61
C PRO A 272 19.02 7.25 -1.31
N THR A 273 17.76 7.72 -1.31
CA THR A 273 17.43 9.05 -1.82
C THR A 273 18.13 10.10 -0.97
N ARG A 274 18.63 11.18 -1.57
CA ARG A 274 19.32 12.27 -0.83
C ARG A 274 18.38 13.01 0.15
N THR A 275 17.09 12.80 0.01
CA THR A 275 16.04 13.31 0.88
C THR A 275 15.61 12.25 1.89
N ALA A 276 16.00 12.48 3.15
CA ALA A 276 15.43 11.91 4.36
C ALA A 276 14.91 13.05 5.24
#